data_AF-A0A7C8PRN1-F1
#
_entry.id   AF-A0A7C8PRN1-F1
#
_cell.length_a   1.000
_cell.length_b   1.000
_cell.length_c   1.000
_cell.angle_alpha   90.00
_cell.angle_beta   90.00
_cell.angle_gamma   90.00
#
_symmetry.space_group_name_H-M   'P 1'
#
loop_
_entity.id
_entity.type
_entity.pdbx_description
1 polymer ?
#
loop_
_entity_poly.entity_id
_entity_poly.type
_entity_poly.pdbx_seq_one_letter_code
_entity_poly.pdbx_strand_id
1 'polypeptide(L)'
;MISAAEKDARAVAAILASKLPAELVSEILDYAEYFGHQIIGINERPGRANAGWGLKYEEMGKEGGGYSDIIVYLIAQIPDFMALHKDTAGRGGLGGGRPGRVRKIVFRLGCRDQGWSNHPEVEMTYQWGRSRIDVEIWRKRETGAGGGDDGGEEADEMYKVGESLLQRNKVARADVLEYEVSWRWDQDKPEDDTEDVDLVGRHEKNGQFVRELRGGDEIRIFMKAFYSGWECRIERCEVECFWAI
;
A
#
# COMPACT_ATOMS: atom_id res chain seq x y z
N MET A 1 -11.67 18.42 1.03
CA MET A 1 -12.94 18.42 0.26
C MET A 1 -13.42 16.98 0.21
N ILE A 2 -14.70 16.72 0.52
CA ILE A 2 -15.28 15.37 0.48
C ILE A 2 -15.40 14.89 -0.98
N SER A 3 -14.94 13.67 -1.28
CA SER A 3 -14.97 13.11 -2.64
C SER A 3 -16.40 12.90 -3.14
N ALA A 4 -16.61 12.87 -4.46
CA ALA A 4 -17.94 12.62 -5.03
C ALA A 4 -18.51 11.27 -4.56
N ALA A 5 -17.67 10.24 -4.54
CA ALA A 5 -18.01 8.92 -4.03
C ALA A 5 -18.40 8.95 -2.55
N GLU A 6 -17.69 9.69 -1.71
CA GLU A 6 -18.05 9.83 -0.30
C GLU A 6 -19.40 10.56 -0.13
N LYS A 7 -19.69 11.60 -0.92
CA LYS A 7 -21.01 12.27 -0.87
C LYS A 7 -22.14 11.31 -1.21
N ASP A 8 -21.93 10.49 -2.23
CA ASP A 8 -22.90 9.50 -2.70
C ASP A 8 -23.12 8.41 -1.64
N ALA A 9 -22.04 7.85 -1.10
CA ALA A 9 -22.03 6.91 0.02
C ALA A 9 -22.79 7.44 1.24
N ARG A 10 -22.54 8.70 1.63
CA ARG A 10 -23.27 9.37 2.73
C ARG A 10 -24.76 9.51 2.44
N ALA A 11 -25.14 9.83 1.19
CA ALA A 11 -26.54 9.99 0.82
C ALA A 11 -27.30 8.65 0.91
N VAL A 12 -26.72 7.57 0.38
CA VAL A 12 -27.33 6.23 0.49
C VAL A 12 -27.39 5.77 1.94
N ALA A 13 -26.33 5.97 2.73
CA ALA A 13 -26.34 5.64 4.15
C ALA A 13 -27.49 6.35 4.89
N ALA A 14 -27.72 7.64 4.62
CA ALA A 14 -28.82 8.40 5.22
C ALA A 14 -30.20 7.88 4.81
N ILE A 15 -30.36 7.48 3.55
CA ILE A 15 -31.62 6.88 3.05
C ILE A 15 -31.89 5.55 3.76
N LEU A 16 -30.88 4.67 3.83
CA LEU A 16 -31.00 3.36 4.48
C LEU A 16 -31.25 3.51 5.99
N ALA A 17 -30.56 4.42 6.66
CA ALA A 17 -30.72 4.69 8.10
C ALA A 17 -32.13 5.20 8.47
N SER A 18 -32.88 5.75 7.51
CA SER A 18 -34.29 6.13 7.73
C SER A 18 -35.23 4.92 7.85
N LYS A 19 -34.77 3.72 7.46
CA LYS A 19 -35.58 2.49 7.38
C LYS A 19 -34.99 1.31 8.12
N LEU A 20 -33.68 1.29 8.36
CA LEU A 20 -32.95 0.14 8.87
C LEU A 20 -32.13 0.51 10.12
N PRO A 21 -31.92 -0.44 11.05
CA PRO A 21 -30.93 -0.32 12.12
C PRO A 21 -29.54 -0.03 11.55
N ALA A 22 -28.73 0.71 12.30
CA ALA A 22 -27.40 1.16 11.87
C ALA A 22 -26.49 -0.01 11.49
N GLU A 23 -26.59 -1.15 12.17
CA GLU A 23 -25.82 -2.35 11.89
C GLU A 23 -26.11 -2.90 10.49
N LEU A 24 -27.40 -2.99 10.12
CA LEU A 24 -27.81 -3.46 8.80
C LEU A 24 -27.43 -2.47 7.71
N VAL A 25 -27.47 -1.15 8.00
CA VAL A 25 -26.98 -0.15 7.04
C VAL A 25 -25.51 -0.40 6.74
N SER A 26 -24.67 -0.53 7.77
CA SER A 26 -23.24 -0.75 7.57
C SER A 26 -22.94 -2.08 6.87
N GLU A 27 -23.65 -3.16 7.21
CA GLU A 27 -23.50 -4.45 6.52
C GLU A 27 -23.90 -4.38 5.04
N ILE A 28 -25.00 -3.69 4.71
CA ILE A 28 -25.43 -3.51 3.32
C ILE A 28 -24.40 -2.71 2.54
N LEU A 29 -23.87 -1.62 3.12
CA LEU A 29 -22.85 -0.79 2.47
C LEU A 29 -21.53 -1.56 2.29
N ASP A 30 -21.10 -2.31 3.31
CA ASP A 30 -19.91 -3.17 3.23
C ASP A 30 -20.07 -4.26 2.14
N TYR A 31 -21.24 -4.91 2.07
CA TYR A 31 -21.53 -5.95 1.07
C TYR A 31 -21.68 -5.40 -0.35
N ALA A 32 -22.25 -4.21 -0.50
CA ALA A 32 -22.40 -3.54 -1.79
C ALA A 32 -21.12 -2.82 -2.25
N GLU A 33 -20.04 -2.87 -1.47
CA GLU A 33 -18.82 -2.09 -1.65
C GLU A 33 -19.05 -0.58 -1.85
N TYR A 34 -20.10 -0.06 -1.20
CA TYR A 34 -20.51 1.31 -1.37
C TYR A 34 -19.74 2.21 -0.39
N PHE A 35 -18.50 2.50 -0.76
CA PHE A 35 -17.51 3.18 0.07
C PHE A 35 -17.23 4.60 -0.43
N GLY A 36 -16.76 5.46 0.49
CA GLY A 36 -15.99 6.62 0.06
C GLY A 36 -14.67 6.14 -0.53
N HIS A 37 -14.26 6.71 -1.66
CA HIS A 37 -12.95 6.40 -2.23
C HIS A 37 -12.34 7.62 -2.92
N GLN A 38 -11.01 7.57 -3.07
CA GLN A 38 -10.22 8.59 -3.74
C GLN A 38 -8.86 8.00 -4.18
N ILE A 39 -8.36 8.46 -5.33
CA ILE A 39 -6.94 8.31 -5.70
C ILE A 39 -6.11 9.23 -4.80
N ILE A 40 -5.36 8.62 -3.88
CA ILE A 40 -4.59 9.32 -2.83
C ILE A 40 -3.15 9.65 -3.25
N GLY A 41 -2.68 9.03 -4.34
CA GLY A 41 -1.38 9.31 -4.91
C GLY A 41 -1.29 8.77 -6.33
N ILE A 42 -0.70 9.56 -7.21
CA ILE A 42 -0.40 9.16 -8.57
C ILE A 42 0.96 9.72 -8.96
N ASN A 43 1.81 8.88 -9.52
CA ASN A 43 3.06 9.25 -10.13
C ASN A 43 3.09 8.63 -11.53
N GLU A 44 2.84 9.47 -12.54
CA GLU A 44 2.94 9.13 -13.95
C GLU A 44 4.27 9.68 -14.48
N ARG A 45 5.12 8.76 -14.97
CA ARG A 45 6.51 8.98 -15.42
C ARG A 45 7.54 9.32 -14.33
N PRO A 46 7.86 8.44 -13.37
CA PRO A 46 9.12 8.57 -12.66
C PRO A 46 10.28 8.08 -13.55
N GLY A 47 11.39 8.80 -13.53
CA GLY A 47 12.58 8.44 -14.32
C GLY A 47 13.19 7.09 -13.92
N ARG A 48 14.24 6.71 -14.64
CA ARG A 48 15.12 5.58 -14.28
C ARG A 48 15.52 5.69 -12.81
N ALA A 49 15.30 4.62 -12.03
CA ALA A 49 16.10 4.42 -10.82
C ALA A 49 17.56 4.23 -11.24
N ASN A 50 18.29 5.33 -11.36
CA ASN A 50 19.72 5.36 -11.64
C ASN A 50 20.45 5.58 -10.32
N ALA A 51 21.42 4.72 -10.02
CA ALA A 51 22.32 4.83 -8.87
C ALA A 51 22.92 6.25 -8.79
N GLY A 52 22.42 7.04 -7.86
CA GLY A 52 22.76 8.45 -7.73
C GLY A 52 22.29 9.00 -6.40
N TRP A 53 22.86 8.46 -5.32
CA TRP A 53 22.80 8.98 -3.95
C TRP A 53 21.44 8.97 -3.23
N GLY A 54 21.41 8.29 -2.08
CA GLY A 54 20.60 8.72 -0.93
C GLY A 54 19.52 7.77 -0.44
N LEU A 55 19.91 6.62 0.13
CA LEU A 55 19.46 6.14 1.43
C LEU A 55 20.58 5.24 1.98
N LYS A 56 21.02 5.51 3.22
CA LYS A 56 22.21 4.90 3.83
C LYS A 56 22.08 3.38 3.89
N TYR A 57 23.17 2.71 3.52
CA TYR A 57 23.40 1.26 3.51
C TYR A 57 23.48 0.62 4.92
N GLU A 58 22.83 1.21 5.92
CA GLU A 58 22.91 0.74 7.30
C GLU A 58 21.56 0.13 7.68
N GLU A 59 21.58 -1.14 8.08
CA GLU A 59 20.45 -1.95 8.56
C GLU A 59 19.67 -2.84 7.56
N MET A 60 20.37 -3.66 6.77
CA MET A 60 19.86 -5.02 6.52
C MET A 60 20.99 -6.04 6.71
N GLY A 61 21.08 -6.54 7.95
CA GLY A 61 21.99 -7.60 8.34
C GLY A 61 21.62 -8.94 7.70
N LYS A 62 22.61 -9.52 7.00
CA LYS A 62 22.92 -10.95 6.85
C LYS A 62 21.76 -11.93 7.07
N GLU A 63 20.96 -12.13 6.02
CA GLU A 63 20.49 -13.45 5.58
C GLU A 63 19.96 -13.31 4.14
N GLY A 64 20.82 -13.63 3.15
CA GLY A 64 20.44 -13.78 1.74
C GLY A 64 20.26 -12.49 0.92
N GLY A 65 21.34 -12.00 0.28
CA GLY A 65 21.28 -11.13 -0.90
C GLY A 65 20.66 -9.74 -0.69
N GLY A 66 21.43 -8.80 -0.14
CA GLY A 66 20.99 -7.41 0.02
C GLY A 66 20.67 -6.72 -1.32
N TYR A 67 19.64 -5.88 -1.32
CA TYR A 67 19.32 -4.99 -2.44
C TYR A 67 20.48 -4.04 -2.71
N SER A 68 20.79 -3.79 -3.99
CA SER A 68 21.80 -2.79 -4.36
C SER A 68 21.20 -1.39 -4.48
N ASP A 69 19.91 -1.32 -4.80
CA ASP A 69 19.21 -0.07 -5.08
C ASP A 69 17.81 -0.11 -4.49
N ILE A 70 17.47 0.89 -3.66
CA ILE A 70 16.15 1.09 -3.06
C ILE A 70 15.76 2.54 -3.25
N ILE A 71 14.65 2.81 -3.93
CA ILE A 71 14.14 4.18 -4.15
C ILE A 71 12.68 4.25 -3.72
N VAL A 72 12.30 5.33 -3.04
CA VAL A 72 10.90 5.69 -2.77
C VAL A 72 10.32 6.32 -4.02
N TYR A 73 9.27 5.73 -4.58
CA TYR A 73 8.66 6.18 -5.83
C TYR A 73 7.40 7.01 -5.63
N LEU A 74 6.62 6.68 -4.60
CA LEU A 74 5.39 7.39 -4.30
C LEU A 74 5.22 7.45 -2.78
N ILE A 75 4.92 8.65 -2.30
CA ILE A 75 4.40 8.89 -0.96
C ILE A 75 2.96 9.36 -1.14
N ALA A 76 2.03 8.64 -0.57
CA ALA A 76 0.60 8.95 -0.62
C ALA A 76 0.07 9.01 0.80
N GLN A 77 -0.80 9.98 1.09
CA GLN A 77 -1.37 10.13 2.42
C GLN A 77 -2.80 9.60 2.44
N ILE A 78 -3.13 8.75 3.40
CA ILE A 78 -4.50 8.32 3.63
C ILE A 78 -5.29 9.54 4.12
N PRO A 79 -6.42 9.87 3.47
CA PRO A 79 -7.20 11.02 3.87
C PRO A 79 -7.71 10.84 5.30
N ASP A 80 -7.73 11.93 6.05
CA ASP A 80 -8.49 11.97 7.29
C ASP A 80 -9.97 11.84 6.97
N PHE A 81 -10.54 10.66 7.22
CA PHE A 81 -11.97 10.43 7.21
C PHE A 81 -12.52 10.65 8.64
N MET A 82 -13.82 10.99 8.74
CA MET A 82 -14.46 11.14 10.05
C MET A 82 -14.48 9.81 10.80
N ALA A 83 -13.47 9.61 11.64
CA ALA A 83 -13.42 8.54 12.60
C ALA A 83 -14.47 8.79 13.69
N LEU A 84 -15.49 7.92 13.81
CA LEU A 84 -16.47 8.03 14.90
C LEU A 84 -15.81 7.87 16.29
N HIS A 85 -14.63 7.24 16.35
CA HIS A 85 -13.82 7.05 17.55
C HIS A 85 -12.33 7.27 17.26
N LYS A 86 -11.59 7.79 18.25
CA LYS A 86 -10.13 8.02 18.20
C LYS A 86 -9.30 6.77 17.80
N ASP A 87 -9.85 5.57 18.01
CA ASP A 87 -9.21 4.27 17.71
C ASP A 87 -9.83 3.54 16.52
N THR A 88 -9.97 4.22 15.38
CA THR A 88 -10.65 3.60 14.23
C THR A 88 -9.81 2.54 13.51
N ALA A 89 -8.49 2.47 13.67
CA ALA A 89 -7.70 1.31 13.26
C ALA A 89 -6.58 1.00 14.26
N GLY A 90 -6.10 -0.23 14.31
CA GLY A 90 -5.10 -0.67 15.29
C GLY A 90 -5.45 -2.05 15.85
N ARG A 91 -4.69 -3.07 15.42
CA ARG A 91 -4.88 -4.49 15.79
C ARG A 91 -6.35 -4.95 15.77
N GLY A 92 -7.14 -4.48 14.81
CA GLY A 92 -8.55 -4.85 14.69
C GLY A 92 -8.71 -6.21 13.99
N GLY A 93 -9.51 -7.10 14.57
CA GLY A 93 -9.95 -8.33 13.90
C GLY A 93 -10.93 -8.07 12.74
N LEU A 94 -11.52 -9.14 12.19
CA LEU A 94 -12.47 -9.14 11.06
C LEU A 94 -13.84 -8.48 11.37
N GLY A 95 -13.91 -7.59 12.36
CA GLY A 95 -15.13 -6.85 12.68
C GLY A 95 -15.44 -5.80 11.60
N GLY A 96 -16.34 -6.15 10.69
CA GLY A 96 -16.98 -5.22 9.74
C GLY A 96 -17.91 -4.24 10.44
N GLY A 97 -18.46 -3.30 9.68
CA GLY A 97 -19.54 -2.42 10.14
C GLY A 97 -19.17 -1.16 10.93
N ARG A 98 -17.87 -0.89 11.19
CA ARG A 98 -17.45 0.39 11.81
C ARG A 98 -17.15 1.46 10.74
N PRO A 99 -17.84 2.61 10.78
CA PRO A 99 -17.51 3.80 9.98
C PRO A 99 -16.08 4.28 10.24
N GLY A 100 -15.48 4.91 9.23
CA GLY A 100 -14.12 5.45 9.33
C GLY A 100 -13.07 4.35 9.43
N ARG A 101 -13.16 3.31 8.60
CA ARG A 101 -12.10 2.30 8.44
C ARG A 101 -11.75 2.13 6.99
N VAL A 102 -10.47 1.96 6.69
CA VAL A 102 -10.05 1.54 5.35
C VAL A 102 -10.59 0.12 5.12
N ARG A 103 -11.27 -0.04 3.98
CA ARG A 103 -11.90 -1.30 3.55
C ARG A 103 -11.11 -1.94 2.42
N LYS A 104 -10.58 -1.12 1.52
CA LYS A 104 -9.86 -1.60 0.35
C LYS A 104 -8.80 -0.59 -0.02
N ILE A 105 -7.67 -1.10 -0.49
CA ILE A 105 -6.65 -0.30 -1.13
C ILE A 105 -6.27 -0.97 -2.45
N VAL A 106 -6.17 -0.17 -3.50
CA VAL A 106 -5.84 -0.65 -4.84
C VAL A 106 -4.59 0.07 -5.31
N PHE A 107 -3.61 -0.72 -5.74
CA PHE A 107 -2.38 -0.25 -6.33
C PHE A 107 -2.40 -0.57 -7.82
N ARG A 108 -2.13 0.44 -8.66
CA ARG A 108 -1.98 0.26 -10.11
C ARG A 108 -0.57 0.65 -10.51
N LEU A 109 0.17 -0.29 -11.09
CA LEU A 109 1.59 -0.19 -11.34
C LEU A 109 1.87 -0.52 -12.81
N GLY A 110 2.51 0.39 -13.52
CA GLY A 110 3.10 0.12 -14.83
C GLY A 110 4.61 0.04 -14.65
N CYS A 111 5.18 -1.16 -14.71
CA CYS A 111 6.61 -1.35 -14.45
C CYS A 111 7.21 -2.54 -15.22
N ARG A 112 8.53 -2.57 -15.28
CA ARG A 112 9.29 -3.61 -15.95
C ARG A 112 10.65 -3.84 -15.35
N ASP A 113 11.19 -4.99 -15.68
CA ASP A 113 12.57 -5.33 -15.42
C ASP A 113 13.50 -4.71 -16.50
N GLN A 114 14.80 -4.92 -16.36
CA GLN A 114 15.80 -4.40 -17.31
C GLN A 114 15.75 -5.02 -18.72
N GLY A 115 15.09 -6.17 -18.87
CA GLY A 115 14.89 -6.81 -20.18
C GLY A 115 15.90 -7.87 -20.63
N TRP A 116 16.81 -8.35 -19.76
CA TRP A 116 17.70 -9.47 -20.09
C TRP A 116 18.15 -10.27 -18.86
N SER A 117 18.47 -11.55 -19.05
CA SER A 117 18.99 -12.48 -18.03
C SER A 117 19.93 -13.50 -18.68
N ASN A 118 20.90 -14.01 -17.91
CA ASN A 118 21.73 -15.16 -18.32
C ASN A 118 21.07 -16.52 -18.02
N HIS A 119 19.85 -16.49 -17.47
CA HIS A 119 19.07 -17.66 -17.05
C HIS A 119 17.78 -17.73 -17.88
N PRO A 120 17.82 -18.29 -19.11
CA PRO A 120 16.63 -18.40 -19.96
C PRO A 120 15.54 -19.28 -19.33
N GLU A 121 15.89 -20.18 -18.41
CA GLU A 121 14.96 -21.08 -17.73
C GLU A 121 13.96 -20.36 -16.81
N VAL A 122 14.28 -19.16 -16.34
CA VAL A 122 13.39 -18.34 -15.50
C VAL A 122 12.88 -17.10 -16.22
N GLU A 123 13.20 -16.93 -17.51
CA GLU A 123 12.76 -15.77 -18.27
C GLU A 123 11.23 -15.69 -18.26
N MET A 124 10.69 -14.48 -18.12
CA MET A 124 9.23 -14.25 -18.14
C MET A 124 8.48 -14.86 -16.93
N THR A 125 9.18 -15.34 -15.91
CA THR A 125 8.60 -15.84 -14.64
C THR A 125 8.86 -14.82 -13.50
N TYR A 126 8.26 -15.03 -12.33
CA TYR A 126 8.62 -14.28 -11.12
C TYR A 126 9.72 -14.97 -10.30
N GLN A 127 10.12 -16.17 -10.72
CA GLN A 127 11.17 -16.94 -10.08
C GLN A 127 12.48 -16.18 -10.19
N TRP A 128 13.12 -15.96 -9.04
CA TRP A 128 14.34 -15.16 -8.92
C TRP A 128 14.20 -13.72 -9.41
N GLY A 129 12.97 -13.17 -9.41
CA GLY A 129 12.70 -11.78 -9.74
C GLY A 129 13.71 -10.84 -9.07
N ARG A 130 14.55 -10.22 -9.89
CA ARG A 130 15.65 -9.35 -9.45
C ARG A 130 15.24 -7.88 -9.32
N SER A 131 13.96 -7.58 -9.51
CA SER A 131 13.35 -6.31 -9.13
C SER A 131 11.98 -6.54 -8.48
N ARG A 132 11.71 -5.82 -7.38
CA ARG A 132 10.46 -5.93 -6.62
C ARG A 132 9.97 -4.59 -6.10
N ILE A 133 8.70 -4.58 -5.74
CA ILE A 133 7.93 -3.44 -5.28
C ILE A 133 7.42 -3.76 -3.88
N ASP A 134 7.81 -2.95 -2.92
CA ASP A 134 7.36 -3.07 -1.53
C ASP A 134 6.56 -1.83 -1.15
N VAL A 135 5.68 -1.99 -0.16
CA VAL A 135 4.89 -0.90 0.40
C VAL A 135 5.05 -0.87 1.91
N GLU A 136 5.20 0.33 2.45
CA GLU A 136 5.31 0.58 3.88
C GLU A 136 4.23 1.53 4.37
N ILE A 137 3.84 1.34 5.64
CA ILE A 137 2.94 2.23 6.38
C ILE A 137 3.80 3.04 7.35
N TRP A 138 3.66 4.36 7.31
CA TRP A 138 4.33 5.30 8.20
C TRP A 138 3.30 6.12 8.95
N ARG A 139 3.52 6.32 10.25
CA ARG A 139 2.57 7.02 11.12
C ARG A 139 3.27 8.09 11.94
N LYS A 140 2.64 9.25 12.05
CA LYS A 140 3.11 10.32 12.94
C LYS A 140 2.99 9.88 14.40
N ARG A 141 4.01 10.15 15.20
CA ARG A 141 3.94 9.98 16.67
C ARG A 141 2.97 11.02 17.22
N GLU A 142 2.04 10.59 18.06
CA GLU A 142 1.17 11.52 18.77
C GLU A 142 2.03 12.35 19.72
N THR A 143 2.14 13.66 19.48
CA THR A 143 2.74 14.61 20.43
C THR A 143 1.85 14.61 21.67
N GLY A 144 2.31 13.95 22.73
CA GLY A 144 1.62 13.96 24.01
C GLY A 144 1.39 15.40 24.48
N ALA A 145 0.15 15.74 24.82
CA ALA A 145 -0.15 16.93 25.61
C ALA A 145 0.51 16.78 26.99
N GLY A 146 1.77 17.21 27.12
CA GLY A 146 2.51 17.04 28.37
C GLY A 146 3.98 17.43 28.32
N GLY A 147 4.26 18.73 28.30
CA GLY A 147 5.38 19.36 29.01
C GLY A 147 6.79 19.25 28.43
N GLY A 148 7.42 20.42 28.23
CA GLY A 148 8.88 20.55 28.12
C GLY A 148 9.31 21.38 26.92
N ASP A 149 9.44 22.69 27.14
CA ASP A 149 10.26 23.58 26.32
C ASP A 149 11.72 23.11 26.45
N ASP A 150 12.23 22.38 25.45
CA ASP A 150 13.67 22.26 25.25
C ASP A 150 13.95 22.12 23.75
N GLY A 151 14.51 23.19 23.19
CA GLY A 151 14.86 23.26 21.78
C GLY A 151 15.95 22.24 21.44
N GLY A 152 15.58 21.23 20.64
CA GLY A 152 16.49 20.27 20.04
C GLY A 152 15.89 19.71 18.75
N GLU A 153 16.51 20.07 17.63
CA GLU A 153 16.37 19.60 16.24
C GLU A 153 15.21 18.64 15.92
N GLU A 154 14.26 19.11 15.08
CA GLU A 154 13.14 18.38 14.47
C GLU A 154 13.59 17.17 13.62
N ALA A 155 14.04 16.09 14.27
CA ALA A 155 14.39 14.83 13.60
C ALA A 155 13.16 13.91 13.52
N ASP A 156 12.48 13.98 12.37
CA ASP A 156 11.45 13.08 11.81
C ASP A 156 10.44 12.44 12.80
N GLU A 157 9.27 13.08 12.92
CA GLU A 157 8.14 12.72 13.79
C GLU A 157 7.41 11.41 13.43
N MET A 158 7.84 10.64 12.42
CA MET A 158 7.14 9.46 11.91
C MET A 158 7.84 8.14 12.27
N TYR A 159 7.07 7.06 12.41
CA TYR A 159 7.59 5.70 12.59
C TYR A 159 6.93 4.71 11.63
N LYS A 160 7.71 3.72 11.18
CA LYS A 160 7.23 2.62 10.34
C LYS A 160 6.34 1.68 11.16
N VAL A 161 5.13 1.45 10.68
CA VAL A 161 4.11 0.57 11.28
C VAL A 161 4.21 -0.84 10.71
N GLY A 162 4.41 -0.95 9.40
CA GLY A 162 4.46 -2.23 8.70
C GLY A 162 5.07 -2.12 7.30
N GLU A 163 5.41 -3.26 6.71
CA GLU A 163 5.89 -3.44 5.34
C GLU A 163 5.26 -4.68 4.74
N SER A 164 5.01 -4.64 3.44
CA SER A 164 4.57 -5.81 2.68
C SER A 164 5.14 -5.80 1.25
N LEU A 165 5.35 -6.99 0.70
CA LEU A 165 5.69 -7.17 -0.72
C LEU A 165 4.43 -6.94 -1.55
N LEU A 166 4.47 -5.93 -2.43
CA LEU A 166 3.36 -5.62 -3.32
C LEU A 166 3.40 -6.48 -4.59
N GLN A 167 4.53 -6.45 -5.31
CA GLN A 167 4.68 -7.15 -6.59
C GLN A 167 6.15 -7.32 -6.98
N ARG A 168 6.53 -8.46 -7.55
CA ARG A 168 7.79 -8.68 -8.25
C ARG A 168 7.60 -8.43 -9.74
N ASN A 169 8.64 -7.92 -10.40
CA ASN A 169 8.64 -7.93 -11.86
C ASN A 169 8.95 -9.33 -12.38
N LYS A 170 8.43 -9.62 -13.58
CA LYS A 170 8.88 -10.78 -14.36
C LYS A 170 10.32 -10.60 -14.81
N VAL A 171 11.13 -11.64 -14.68
CA VAL A 171 12.55 -11.63 -15.06
C VAL A 171 12.72 -11.31 -16.53
N ALA A 172 13.67 -10.42 -16.83
CA ALA A 172 14.15 -10.12 -18.18
C ALA A 172 13.06 -9.63 -19.14
N ARG A 173 12.05 -8.93 -18.62
CA ARG A 173 11.02 -8.30 -19.45
C ARG A 173 11.37 -6.86 -19.79
N ALA A 174 11.51 -6.57 -21.08
CA ALA A 174 11.75 -5.23 -21.60
C ALA A 174 10.47 -4.42 -21.80
N ASP A 175 9.32 -5.09 -21.90
CA ASP A 175 8.00 -4.46 -22.01
C ASP A 175 7.46 -4.09 -20.63
N VAL A 176 6.71 -2.99 -20.59
CA VAL A 176 5.97 -2.55 -19.40
C VAL A 176 4.83 -3.51 -19.15
N LEU A 177 4.76 -4.02 -17.94
CA LEU A 177 3.65 -4.82 -17.45
C LEU A 177 2.81 -3.96 -16.53
N GLU A 178 1.50 -4.04 -16.73
CA GLU A 178 0.51 -3.40 -15.87
C GLU A 178 0.06 -4.41 -14.81
N TYR A 179 0.17 -4.00 -13.55
CA TYR A 179 -0.30 -4.75 -12.39
C TYR A 179 -1.39 -3.96 -11.69
N GLU A 180 -2.50 -4.64 -11.37
CA GLU A 180 -3.49 -4.15 -10.43
C GLU A 180 -3.49 -5.07 -9.22
N VAL A 181 -3.17 -4.51 -8.05
CA VAL A 181 -3.12 -5.23 -6.78
C VAL A 181 -4.18 -4.63 -5.86
N SER A 182 -5.24 -5.39 -5.60
CA SER A 182 -6.33 -4.98 -4.71
C SER A 182 -6.27 -5.76 -3.41
N TRP A 183 -6.11 -5.05 -2.29
CA TRP A 183 -6.11 -5.62 -0.95
C TRP A 183 -7.36 -5.21 -0.20
N ARG A 184 -8.03 -6.17 0.45
CA ARG A 184 -9.28 -5.93 1.17
C ARG A 184 -9.16 -6.32 2.64
N TRP A 185 -9.84 -5.56 3.49
CA TRP A 185 -9.84 -5.74 4.93
C TRP A 185 -10.39 -7.10 5.40
N ASP A 186 -11.24 -7.75 4.61
CA ASP A 186 -11.93 -9.02 4.91
C ASP A 186 -11.23 -10.25 4.31
N GLN A 187 -10.18 -10.04 3.52
CA GLN A 187 -9.46 -11.10 2.82
C GLN A 187 -7.96 -11.03 3.13
N ASP A 188 -7.47 -11.99 3.91
CA ASP A 188 -6.03 -12.10 4.16
C ASP A 188 -5.28 -12.69 2.96
N LYS A 189 -5.91 -13.65 2.27
CA LYS A 189 -5.41 -14.34 1.07
C LYS A 189 -6.32 -14.05 -0.14
N PRO A 190 -5.76 -13.77 -1.34
CA PRO A 190 -6.52 -13.73 -2.60
C PRO A 190 -7.32 -15.02 -2.87
N GLU A 191 -8.32 -14.98 -3.75
CA GLU A 191 -9.06 -16.20 -4.14
C GLU A 191 -8.24 -17.13 -5.05
N ASP A 192 -7.34 -16.56 -5.86
CA ASP A 192 -6.40 -17.27 -6.74
C ASP A 192 -5.05 -17.54 -6.05
N ASP A 193 -5.03 -17.49 -4.72
CA ASP A 193 -3.79 -17.50 -3.95
C ASP A 193 -3.05 -18.84 -4.11
N THR A 194 -1.76 -18.70 -4.39
CA THR A 194 -0.80 -19.78 -4.35
C THR A 194 0.27 -19.36 -3.36
N GLU A 195 0.66 -20.29 -2.49
CA GLU A 195 1.75 -20.02 -1.53
C GLU A 195 3.09 -19.79 -2.23
N ASP A 196 3.17 -20.12 -3.53
CA ASP A 196 4.33 -19.92 -4.36
C ASP A 196 4.37 -18.53 -4.99
N VAL A 197 5.06 -17.61 -4.29
CA VAL A 197 5.34 -16.25 -4.77
C VAL A 197 6.07 -16.26 -6.13
N ASP A 198 6.77 -17.33 -6.50
CA ASP A 198 7.45 -17.40 -7.80
C ASP A 198 6.47 -17.63 -8.98
N LEU A 199 5.23 -18.05 -8.71
CA LEU A 199 4.17 -18.19 -9.71
C LEU A 199 3.42 -16.88 -9.98
N VAL A 200 3.19 -16.07 -8.95
CA VAL A 200 2.32 -14.87 -9.04
C VAL A 200 3.04 -13.55 -8.75
N GLY A 201 4.20 -13.59 -8.12
CA GLY A 201 5.04 -12.42 -7.82
C GLY A 201 4.57 -11.57 -6.64
N ARG A 202 3.55 -11.98 -5.89
CA ARG A 202 2.94 -11.22 -4.76
C ARG A 202 2.80 -12.08 -3.50
N HIS A 203 2.64 -11.47 -2.32
CA HIS A 203 2.54 -12.18 -1.03
C HIS A 203 1.10 -12.25 -0.48
N GLU A 204 0.86 -13.28 0.35
CA GLU A 204 -0.39 -13.73 0.99
C GLU A 204 -0.94 -12.93 2.21
N LYS A 205 -0.52 -11.69 2.49
CA LYS A 205 -0.89 -11.01 3.77
C LYS A 205 -1.45 -9.60 3.59
N ASN A 206 -2.60 -9.54 2.94
CA ASN A 206 -3.08 -8.31 2.35
C ASN A 206 -4.17 -7.64 3.20
N GLY A 207 -5.05 -8.44 3.81
CA GLY A 207 -6.11 -7.91 4.68
C GLY A 207 -5.59 -7.34 5.99
N GLN A 208 -4.58 -7.96 6.60
CA GLN A 208 -3.95 -7.41 7.81
C GLN A 208 -3.38 -6.02 7.55
N PHE A 209 -2.68 -5.83 6.42
CA PHE A 209 -2.15 -4.52 6.01
C PHE A 209 -3.26 -3.46 5.98
N VAL A 210 -4.40 -3.78 5.35
CA VAL A 210 -5.55 -2.86 5.25
C VAL A 210 -6.14 -2.53 6.62
N ARG A 211 -6.26 -3.53 7.52
CA ARG A 211 -6.81 -3.34 8.87
C ARG A 211 -5.90 -2.49 9.78
N GLU A 212 -4.63 -2.35 9.43
CA GLU A 212 -3.66 -1.53 10.17
C GLU A 212 -3.67 -0.05 9.76
N LEU A 213 -4.19 0.28 8.57
CA LEU A 213 -4.25 1.65 8.03
C LEU A 213 -5.24 2.55 8.81
N ARG A 214 -4.80 3.77 9.09
CA ARG A 214 -5.57 4.85 9.72
C ARG A 214 -5.62 6.09 8.83
N GLY A 215 -6.61 6.95 9.07
CA GLY A 215 -6.58 8.32 8.55
C GLY A 215 -5.28 9.02 8.96
N GLY A 216 -4.67 9.73 8.02
CA GLY A 216 -3.41 10.44 8.24
C GLY A 216 -2.14 9.58 8.11
N ASP A 217 -2.25 8.25 7.99
CA ASP A 217 -1.09 7.40 7.70
C ASP A 217 -0.50 7.74 6.32
N GLU A 218 0.83 7.63 6.23
CA GLU A 218 1.56 7.71 4.97
C GLU A 218 1.81 6.30 4.42
N ILE A 219 1.51 6.13 3.14
CA ILE A 219 1.88 4.97 2.36
C ILE A 219 3.08 5.34 1.51
N ARG A 220 4.16 4.57 1.67
CA ARG A 220 5.40 4.74 0.90
C ARG A 220 5.63 3.51 0.05
N ILE A 221 5.78 3.70 -1.25
CA ILE A 221 6.03 2.60 -2.19
C ILE A 221 7.49 2.65 -2.63
N PHE A 222 8.18 1.54 -2.43
CA PHE A 222 9.60 1.36 -2.69
C PHE A 222 9.82 0.41 -3.84
N MET A 223 10.78 0.73 -4.70
CA MET A 223 11.25 -0.22 -5.70
C MET A 223 12.67 -0.61 -5.37
N LYS A 224 12.90 -1.90 -5.42
CA LYS A 224 14.18 -2.50 -5.05
C LYS A 224 14.70 -3.31 -6.23
N ALA A 225 15.96 -3.09 -6.59
CA ALA A 225 16.69 -3.92 -7.55
C ALA A 225 17.78 -4.69 -6.81
N PHE A 226 17.94 -5.95 -7.17
CA PHE A 226 18.96 -6.82 -6.63
C PHE A 226 20.19 -6.75 -7.53
N TYR A 227 21.37 -6.59 -6.93
CA TYR A 227 22.69 -6.51 -7.59
C TYR A 227 22.97 -5.20 -8.34
N SER A 228 24.18 -4.69 -8.12
CA SER A 228 24.66 -3.47 -8.76
C SER A 228 24.57 -3.57 -10.29
N GLY A 229 23.92 -2.58 -10.91
CA GLY A 229 23.69 -2.54 -12.35
C GLY A 229 22.37 -3.18 -12.81
N TRP A 230 21.63 -3.83 -11.91
CA TRP A 230 20.25 -4.26 -12.20
C TRP A 230 19.28 -3.08 -12.08
N GLU A 231 18.26 -3.04 -12.92
CA GLU A 231 17.35 -1.89 -13.00
C GLU A 231 15.88 -2.28 -12.88
N CYS A 232 15.14 -1.57 -12.02
CA CYS A 232 13.68 -1.58 -11.99
C CYS A 232 13.17 -0.28 -12.64
N ARG A 233 12.32 -0.38 -13.68
CA ARG A 233 11.71 0.78 -14.34
C ARG A 233 10.25 0.85 -14.02
N ILE A 234 9.79 2.03 -13.62
CA ILE A 234 8.37 2.32 -13.39
C ILE A 234 7.96 3.46 -14.27
N GLU A 235 6.86 3.25 -14.98
CA GLU A 235 6.23 4.24 -15.83
C GLU A 235 4.99 4.82 -15.15
N ARG A 236 4.35 4.06 -14.24
CA ARG A 236 3.18 4.51 -13.49
C ARG A 236 3.10 3.85 -12.11
N CYS A 237 2.74 4.63 -11.10
CA CYS A 237 2.37 4.14 -9.78
C CYS A 237 1.19 4.95 -9.26
N GLU A 238 0.08 4.29 -8.94
CA GLU A 238 -1.15 4.90 -8.45
C GLU A 238 -1.67 4.13 -7.24
N VAL A 239 -2.21 4.86 -6.26
CA VAL A 239 -2.83 4.32 -5.06
C VAL A 239 -4.22 4.90 -4.90
N GLU A 240 -5.20 4.02 -4.77
CA GLU A 240 -6.59 4.35 -4.49
C GLU A 240 -7.02 3.73 -3.16
N CYS A 241 -7.59 4.55 -2.29
CA CYS A 241 -8.03 4.14 -0.96
C CYS A 241 -9.56 4.20 -0.87
N PHE A 242 -10.14 3.18 -0.24
CA PHE A 242 -11.58 3.03 -0.01
C PHE A 242 -11.85 2.91 1.50
N TRP A 243 -12.83 3.64 2.02
CA TRP A 243 -13.16 3.65 3.45
C TRP A 243 -14.68 3.61 3.70
N ALA A 244 -15.04 2.98 4.82
CA ALA A 244 -16.41 2.95 5.31
C ALA A 244 -16.84 4.35 5.77
N ILE A 245 -18.08 4.72 5.45
CA ILE A 245 -18.70 6.02 5.75
C ILE A 245 -19.55 5.99 7.01
#